data_AF-A0A7V3NMI2-F1
#
_entry.id   AF-A0A7V3NMI2-F1
#
_cell.length_a   1.000
_cell.length_b   1.000
_cell.length_c   1.000
_cell.angle_alpha   90.00
_cell.angle_beta   90.00
_cell.angle_gamma   90.00
#
_symmetry.space_group_name_H-M   'P 1'
#
loop_
_entity.id
_entity.type
_entity.pdbx_description
1 polymer ?
#
loop_
_entity_poly.entity_id
_entity_poly.type
_entity_poly.pdbx_seq_one_letter_code
_entity_poly.pdbx_strand_id
1 'polypeptide(L)'
;MDKQRKIQKLLEQGLYHYGLGESEIAIDVWKQALELDPECEVCREYLSIELGPDWEEKIGLKSGKTEPAVAKASRMDEPEKPLRDEFKLAQQHLKTGKPELAHSLFMSLTASDPGNSLYHSYLELSKVAFFKKLVNQAGGLLKVPELNLGGRKITELNLNEEEGFILSLINGEMTLENILSLAPLPPFGTVFILEKFLRSNLIRFKEDKKINE
;
A
#
# COMPACT_ATOMS: atom_id res chain seq x y z
N MET A 1 2.38 27.26 11.22
CA MET A 1 1.87 26.15 10.38
C MET A 1 2.46 24.87 10.94
N ASP A 2 1.59 23.92 11.29
CA ASP A 2 1.92 22.76 12.12
C ASP A 2 2.98 21.85 11.48
N LYS A 3 4.10 21.65 12.19
CA LYS A 3 5.14 20.67 11.86
C LYS A 3 4.51 19.30 11.54
N GLN A 4 3.54 18.89 12.35
CA GLN A 4 2.82 17.63 12.19
C GLN A 4 2.06 17.53 10.86
N ARG A 5 1.43 18.62 10.42
CA ARG A 5 0.70 18.65 9.14
C ARG A 5 1.65 18.52 7.95
N LYS A 6 2.88 19.00 8.05
CA LYS A 6 3.90 18.87 7.01
C LYS A 6 4.42 17.44 6.92
N ILE A 7 4.67 16.80 8.06
CA ILE A 7 5.08 15.39 8.14
C ILE A 7 4.00 14.49 7.55
N GLN A 8 2.74 14.70 7.92
CA GLN A 8 1.61 13.93 7.39
C GLN A 8 1.54 14.01 5.85
N LYS A 9 1.69 15.21 5.28
CA LYS A 9 1.72 15.37 3.82
C LYS A 9 2.87 14.64 3.15
N LEU A 10 4.06 14.64 3.76
CA LEU A 10 5.20 13.91 3.24
C LEU A 10 4.96 12.39 3.31
N LEU A 11 4.39 11.88 4.41
CA LEU A 11 4.03 10.46 4.51
C LEU A 11 3.04 10.04 3.42
N GLU A 12 1.98 10.84 3.20
CA GLU A 12 1.01 10.61 2.12
C GLU A 12 1.65 10.62 0.73
N GLN A 13 2.55 11.59 0.46
CA GLN A 13 3.29 11.68 -0.80
C GLN A 13 4.21 10.47 -0.99
N GLY A 14 4.95 10.06 0.03
CA GLY A 14 5.83 8.91 -0.06
C GLY A 14 5.06 7.61 -0.27
N LEU A 15 3.92 7.43 0.39
CA LEU A 15 3.02 6.29 0.15
C LEU A 15 2.47 6.29 -1.28
N TYR A 16 2.13 7.46 -1.83
CA TYR A 16 1.70 7.58 -3.22
C TYR A 16 2.77 7.09 -4.20
N HIS A 17 4.00 7.62 -4.11
CA HIS A 17 5.12 7.19 -4.95
C HIS A 17 5.47 5.72 -4.76
N TYR A 18 5.42 5.23 -3.51
CA TYR A 18 5.65 3.82 -3.21
C TYR A 18 4.64 2.91 -3.91
N GLY A 19 3.38 3.34 -3.99
CA GLY A 19 2.32 2.63 -4.70
C GLY A 19 2.51 2.57 -6.20
N LEU A 20 3.06 3.63 -6.79
CA LEU A 20 3.43 3.68 -8.21
C LEU A 20 4.67 2.83 -8.54
N GLY A 21 5.33 2.25 -7.53
CA GLY A 21 6.59 1.52 -7.71
C GLY A 21 7.82 2.43 -7.76
N GLU A 22 7.64 3.73 -7.55
CA GLU A 22 8.71 4.73 -7.52
C GLU A 22 9.37 4.75 -6.12
N SER A 23 9.92 3.59 -5.72
CA SER A 23 10.48 3.38 -4.39
C SER A 23 11.57 4.39 -4.01
N GLU A 24 12.42 4.80 -4.96
CA GLU A 24 13.48 5.78 -4.71
C GLU A 24 12.91 7.15 -4.31
N ILE A 25 11.86 7.60 -5.00
CA ILE A 25 11.17 8.87 -4.67
C ILE A 25 10.47 8.75 -3.32
N ALA A 26 9.81 7.63 -3.05
CA ALA A 26 9.17 7.38 -1.76
C ALA A 26 10.16 7.47 -0.58
N ILE A 27 11.32 6.82 -0.73
CA ILE A 27 12.42 6.87 0.24
C ILE A 27 12.85 8.31 0.48
N ASP A 28 13.07 9.11 -0.58
CA ASP A 28 13.52 10.49 -0.44
C ASP A 28 12.47 11.39 0.23
N VAL A 29 11.19 11.15 -0.01
CA VAL A 29 10.10 11.84 0.68
C VAL A 29 10.04 11.45 2.17
N TRP A 30 10.23 10.17 2.51
CA TRP A 30 10.28 9.73 3.91
C TRP A 30 11.52 10.25 4.66
N LYS A 31 12.66 10.40 3.98
CA LYS A 31 13.84 11.08 4.55
C LYS A 31 13.53 12.54 4.91
N GLN A 32 12.85 13.28 4.03
CA GLN A 32 12.43 14.65 4.33
C GLN A 32 11.50 14.73 5.54
N ALA A 33 10.65 13.72 5.74
CA ALA A 33 9.80 13.64 6.93
C ALA A 33 10.63 13.39 8.20
N LEU A 34 11.66 12.54 8.13
CA LEU A 34 12.62 12.33 9.23
C LEU A 34 13.47 13.56 9.54
N GLU A 35 13.83 14.37 8.55
CA GLU A 35 14.54 15.64 8.79
C GLU A 35 13.70 16.61 9.63
N LEU A 36 12.37 16.60 9.43
CA LEU A 36 11.45 17.41 10.23
C LEU A 36 11.24 16.81 11.62
N ASP A 37 11.12 15.49 11.71
CA ASP A 37 10.98 14.77 12.97
C ASP A 37 11.80 13.48 12.98
N PRO A 38 13.01 13.50 13.58
CA PRO A 38 13.89 12.33 13.62
C PRO A 38 13.25 11.13 14.32
N GLU A 39 12.29 11.38 15.22
CA GLU A 39 11.56 10.36 15.97
C GLU A 39 10.26 9.91 15.28
N CYS A 40 10.04 10.28 14.01
CA CYS A 40 8.89 9.83 13.22
C CYS A 40 8.91 8.30 13.06
N GLU A 41 8.22 7.59 13.95
CA GLU A 41 8.13 6.12 13.96
C GLU A 41 7.65 5.57 12.61
N VAL A 42 6.64 6.21 12.02
CA VAL A 42 6.09 5.84 10.71
C VAL A 42 7.14 5.89 9.61
N CYS A 43 7.95 6.95 9.58
CA CYS A 43 8.98 7.15 8.57
C CYS A 43 10.10 6.10 8.69
N ARG A 44 10.53 5.82 9.94
CA ARG A 44 11.53 4.78 10.25
C ARG A 44 11.02 3.40 9.81
N GLU A 45 9.76 3.11 10.08
CA GLU A 45 9.14 1.83 9.71
C GLU A 45 9.07 1.65 8.19
N TYR A 46 8.66 2.68 7.45
CA TYR A 46 8.56 2.63 6.00
C TYR A 46 9.94 2.39 5.34
N LEU A 47 10.98 3.04 5.87
CA LEU A 47 12.35 2.84 5.42
C LEU A 47 12.89 1.46 5.81
N SER A 48 12.58 0.96 7.00
CA SER A 48 12.95 -0.40 7.44
C SER A 48 12.33 -1.48 6.54
N ILE A 49 11.09 -1.29 6.09
CA ILE A 49 10.43 -2.23 5.19
C ILE A 49 11.10 -2.26 3.81
N GLU A 50 11.41 -1.09 3.24
CA GLU A 50 11.94 -1.01 1.87
C GLU A 50 13.45 -1.26 1.79
N LEU A 51 14.22 -0.70 2.73
CA LEU A 51 15.67 -0.76 2.74
C LEU A 51 16.21 -1.88 3.66
N GLY A 52 15.37 -2.52 4.46
CA GLY A 52 15.77 -3.53 5.44
C GLY A 52 16.25 -2.93 6.78
N PRO A 53 16.67 -3.77 7.73
CA PRO A 53 16.99 -3.35 9.10
C PRO A 53 18.14 -2.33 9.18
N ASP A 54 19.06 -2.35 8.22
CA ASP A 54 20.23 -1.45 8.16
C ASP A 54 19.95 -0.15 7.38
N TRP A 55 18.67 0.24 7.24
CA TRP A 55 18.27 1.40 6.44
C TRP A 55 18.99 2.70 6.83
N GLU A 56 19.28 2.91 8.12
CA GLU A 56 19.99 4.08 8.63
C GLU A 56 21.39 4.25 8.03
N GLU A 57 22.08 3.13 7.81
CA GLU A 57 23.41 3.11 7.19
C GLU A 57 23.31 3.40 5.69
N LYS A 58 22.31 2.82 5.03
CA LYS A 58 22.05 3.00 3.60
C LYS A 58 21.70 4.43 3.22
N ILE A 59 21.15 5.21 4.16
CA ILE A 59 20.82 6.61 3.94
C ILE A 59 21.79 7.60 4.57
N GLY A 60 22.90 7.11 5.16
CA GLY A 60 23.99 7.95 5.67
C GLY A 60 23.67 8.66 6.99
N LEU A 61 22.71 8.19 7.78
CA LEU A 61 22.37 8.76 9.10
C LEU A 61 23.33 8.36 10.23
N LYS A 62 24.24 7.39 10.01
CA LYS A 62 25.33 7.11 10.94
C LYS A 62 26.39 8.22 10.91
N SER A 63 26.12 9.34 11.58
CA SER A 63 27.17 10.16 12.18
C SER A 63 27.56 9.53 13.52
N GLY A 64 28.81 9.07 13.63
CA GLY A 64 29.27 8.17 14.69
C GLY A 64 28.86 8.57 16.11
N LYS A 65 28.13 7.65 16.77
CA LYS A 65 28.41 7.23 18.14
C LYS A 65 28.22 5.72 18.23
N THR A 66 29.30 5.07 18.67
CA THR A 66 29.48 3.69 19.11
C THR A 66 28.25 2.99 19.71
N GLU A 67 28.00 1.75 19.30
CA GLU A 67 27.27 0.74 20.08
C GLU A 67 27.99 0.41 21.41
N PRO A 68 27.33 -0.25 22.40
CA PRO A 68 25.91 -0.34 22.68
C PRO A 68 25.62 0.11 24.13
N ALA A 69 24.72 1.06 24.32
CA ALA A 69 24.14 1.33 25.63
C ALA A 69 22.65 1.57 25.48
N VAL A 70 21.90 0.52 25.82
CA VAL A 70 20.51 0.60 26.26
C VAL A 70 20.45 1.67 27.37
N ALA A 71 20.09 2.90 27.01
CA ALA A 71 19.82 3.97 27.94
C ALA A 71 18.38 4.44 27.72
N LYS A 72 17.51 3.79 28.49
CA LYS A 72 16.14 4.20 28.80
C LYS A 72 16.03 5.71 29.04
N ALA A 73 14.81 6.18 28.74
CA ALA A 73 14.03 7.16 29.48
C ALA A 73 14.05 8.61 28.96
N SER A 74 12.97 8.95 28.27
CA SER A 74 11.81 9.47 29.00
C SER A 74 10.53 8.86 28.42
N ARG A 75 10.26 7.61 28.84
CA ARG A 75 8.94 6.99 28.77
C ARG A 75 8.04 7.79 29.70
N MET A 76 7.03 8.48 29.16
CA MET A 76 5.79 8.65 29.91
C MET A 76 5.06 7.31 29.85
N ASP A 77 4.66 6.82 31.00
CA ASP A 77 4.16 5.48 31.26
C ASP A 77 2.90 5.12 30.47
N GLU A 78 3.06 4.64 29.23
CA GLU A 78 2.20 3.58 28.71
C GLU A 78 3.05 2.31 28.55
N PRO A 79 2.66 1.19 29.18
CA PRO A 79 3.36 -0.06 28.96
C PRO A 79 3.22 -0.39 27.48
N GLU A 80 4.34 -0.47 26.75
CA GLU A 80 4.41 -1.09 25.42
C GLU A 80 3.78 -2.47 25.55
N LYS A 81 2.48 -2.56 25.21
CA LYS A 81 1.79 -3.85 25.20
C LYS A 81 2.57 -4.72 24.22
N PRO A 82 2.92 -5.96 24.60
CA PRO A 82 3.62 -6.85 23.68
C PRO A 82 2.84 -6.90 22.36
N LEU A 83 3.52 -6.60 21.26
CA LEU A 83 2.92 -6.62 19.92
C LEU A 83 2.25 -7.99 19.72
N ARG A 84 0.96 -7.96 19.39
CA ARG A 84 0.15 -9.18 19.27
C ARG A 84 0.70 -10.07 18.17
N ASP A 85 0.52 -11.38 18.30
CA ASP A 85 1.03 -12.33 17.30
C ASP A 85 0.41 -12.10 15.91
N GLU A 86 -0.82 -11.57 15.85
CA GLU A 86 -1.47 -11.17 14.60
C GLU A 86 -0.73 -10.03 13.89
N PHE A 87 -0.10 -9.11 14.64
CA PHE A 87 0.69 -8.02 14.06
C PHE A 87 1.94 -8.56 13.36
N LYS A 88 2.67 -9.46 14.02
CA LYS A 88 3.86 -10.11 13.43
C LYS A 88 3.48 -10.94 12.20
N LEU A 89 2.36 -11.66 12.27
CA LEU A 89 1.85 -12.43 11.14
C LEU A 89 1.49 -11.51 9.95
N ALA A 90 0.84 -10.38 10.22
CA ALA A 90 0.52 -9.38 9.19
C ALA A 90 1.78 -8.79 8.53
N GLN A 91 2.81 -8.46 9.32
CA GLN A 91 4.12 -8.04 8.80
C GLN A 91 4.75 -9.11 7.92
N GLN A 92 4.68 -10.38 8.31
CA GLN A 92 5.19 -11.49 7.50
C GLN A 92 4.45 -11.60 6.16
N HIS A 93 3.14 -11.38 6.15
CA HIS A 93 2.36 -11.37 4.91
C HIS A 93 2.77 -10.25 3.96
N LEU A 94 3.08 -9.04 4.46
CA LEU A 94 3.66 -7.99 3.60
C LEU A 94 5.00 -8.41 3.02
N LYS A 95 5.92 -8.91 3.86
CA LYS A 95 7.26 -9.35 3.43
C LYS A 95 7.22 -10.48 2.40
N THR A 96 6.20 -11.33 2.45
CA THR A 96 6.04 -12.48 1.55
C THR A 96 5.15 -12.18 0.33
N GLY A 97 4.81 -10.91 0.08
CA GLY A 97 4.05 -10.51 -1.11
C GLY A 97 2.57 -10.88 -1.07
N LYS A 98 1.99 -11.02 0.13
CA LYS A 98 0.57 -11.33 0.38
C LYS A 98 -0.15 -10.14 1.04
N PRO A 99 -0.18 -8.95 0.42
CA PRO A 99 -0.72 -7.73 1.04
C PRO A 99 -2.21 -7.81 1.37
N GLU A 100 -2.98 -8.70 0.75
CA GLU A 100 -4.41 -8.94 0.97
C GLU A 100 -4.64 -9.52 2.38
N LEU A 101 -3.82 -10.50 2.75
CA LEU A 101 -3.87 -11.14 4.06
C LEU A 101 -3.38 -10.18 5.14
N ALA A 102 -2.30 -9.45 4.85
CA ALA A 102 -1.81 -8.39 5.74
C ALA A 102 -2.88 -7.31 5.97
N HIS A 103 -3.54 -6.84 4.91
CA HIS A 103 -4.59 -5.84 4.98
C HIS A 103 -5.75 -6.30 5.88
N SER A 104 -6.23 -7.52 5.69
CA SER A 104 -7.30 -8.08 6.53
C SER A 104 -6.92 -8.12 8.02
N LEU A 105 -5.67 -8.48 8.34
CA LEU A 105 -5.19 -8.52 9.72
C LEU A 105 -5.03 -7.11 10.30
N PHE A 106 -4.44 -6.17 9.55
CA PHE A 106 -4.30 -4.78 10.00
C PHE A 106 -5.63 -4.05 10.15
N MET A 107 -6.63 -4.36 9.31
CA MET A 107 -8.02 -3.89 9.49
C MET A 107 -8.58 -4.36 10.83
N SER A 108 -8.40 -5.64 11.17
CA SER A 108 -8.86 -6.20 12.45
C SER A 108 -8.11 -5.60 13.65
N LEU A 109 -6.79 -5.46 13.55
CA LEU A 109 -5.95 -4.86 14.58
C LEU A 109 -6.36 -3.41 14.85
N THR A 110 -6.52 -2.62 13.80
CA THR A 110 -6.96 -1.22 13.87
C THR A 110 -8.36 -1.08 14.45
N ALA A 111 -9.29 -1.98 14.09
CA ALA A 111 -10.63 -1.99 14.69
C ALA A 111 -10.60 -2.34 16.19
N SER A 112 -9.68 -3.22 16.60
CA SER A 112 -9.53 -3.64 18.00
C SER A 112 -8.76 -2.65 18.88
N ASP A 113 -7.94 -1.80 18.28
CA ASP A 113 -7.17 -0.76 18.96
C ASP A 113 -7.05 0.50 18.07
N PRO A 114 -8.12 1.32 17.97
CA PRO A 114 -8.17 2.45 17.04
C PRO A 114 -7.18 3.58 17.38
N GLY A 115 -6.64 3.61 18.61
CA GLY A 115 -5.67 4.62 19.04
C GLY A 115 -4.23 4.31 18.60
N ASN A 116 -3.97 3.09 18.12
CA ASN A 116 -2.63 2.64 17.77
C ASN A 116 -2.23 3.12 16.37
N SER A 117 -1.44 4.19 16.31
CA SER A 117 -0.92 4.79 15.06
C SER A 117 -0.13 3.82 14.19
N LEU A 118 0.56 2.85 14.81
CA LEU A 118 1.35 1.85 14.09
C LEU A 118 0.45 0.93 13.26
N TYR A 119 -0.69 0.49 13.82
CA TYR A 119 -1.66 -0.34 13.08
C TYR A 119 -2.24 0.40 11.88
N HIS A 120 -2.58 1.69 12.03
CA HIS A 120 -3.03 2.53 10.92
C HIS A 120 -1.96 2.67 9.84
N SER A 121 -0.70 2.89 10.25
CA SER A 121 0.42 3.05 9.32
C SER A 121 0.64 1.79 8.48
N TYR A 122 0.54 0.63 9.12
CA TYR A 122 0.63 -0.67 8.46
C TYR A 122 -0.59 -1.04 7.62
N LEU A 123 -1.77 -0.57 8.03
CA LEU A 123 -2.97 -0.67 7.22
C LEU A 123 -2.79 0.11 5.91
N GLU A 124 -2.29 1.34 5.95
CA GLU A 124 -2.01 2.11 4.73
C GLU A 124 -0.92 1.46 3.87
N LEU A 125 0.18 0.97 4.47
CA LEU A 125 1.20 0.21 3.74
C LEU A 125 0.62 -1.01 3.02
N SER A 126 -0.29 -1.74 3.67
CA SER A 126 -0.92 -2.90 3.05
C SER A 126 -1.75 -2.52 1.83
N LYS A 127 -2.44 -1.37 1.86
CA LYS A 127 -3.19 -0.85 0.70
C LYS A 127 -2.27 -0.50 -0.45
N VAL A 128 -1.13 0.14 -0.14
CA VAL A 128 -0.15 0.54 -1.15
C VAL A 128 0.55 -0.69 -1.77
N ALA A 129 0.93 -1.67 -0.95
CA ALA A 129 1.51 -2.92 -1.43
C ALA A 129 0.52 -3.72 -2.30
N PHE A 130 -0.78 -3.70 -1.94
CA PHE A 130 -1.85 -4.29 -2.73
C PHE A 130 -1.95 -3.61 -4.10
N PHE A 131 -1.97 -2.27 -4.12
CA PHE A 131 -1.99 -1.50 -5.35
C PHE A 131 -0.80 -1.80 -6.25
N LYS A 132 0.43 -1.79 -5.70
CA LYS A 132 1.66 -2.14 -6.41
C LYS A 132 1.59 -3.53 -7.04
N LYS A 133 1.05 -4.52 -6.29
CA LYS A 133 0.83 -5.88 -6.81
C LYS A 133 -0.14 -5.91 -7.98
N LEU A 134 -1.27 -5.20 -7.91
CA LEU A 134 -2.24 -5.11 -9.00
C LEU A 134 -1.60 -4.49 -10.25
N VAL A 135 -0.90 -3.36 -10.11
CA VAL A 135 -0.23 -2.68 -11.22
C VAL A 135 0.82 -3.58 -11.87
N ASN A 136 1.62 -4.28 -11.06
CA ASN A 136 2.61 -5.23 -11.58
C ASN A 136 1.96 -6.41 -12.30
N GLN A 137 0.86 -6.95 -11.79
CA GLN A 137 0.09 -8.01 -12.45
C GLN A 137 -0.54 -7.54 -13.76
N ALA A 138 -0.97 -6.28 -13.82
CA ALA A 138 -1.49 -5.68 -15.04
C ALA A 138 -0.41 -5.50 -16.12
N GLY A 139 0.83 -5.27 -15.69
CA GLY A 139 1.93 -4.84 -16.55
C GLY A 139 1.99 -3.32 -16.71
N GLY A 140 1.52 -2.55 -15.71
CA GLY A 140 1.55 -1.10 -15.67
C GLY A 140 0.16 -0.43 -15.69
N LEU A 141 0.13 0.87 -15.36
CA LEU A 141 -1.10 1.67 -15.25
C LEU A 141 -1.80 1.95 -16.59
N LEU A 142 -1.04 1.94 -17.69
CA LEU A 142 -1.58 2.17 -19.03
C LEU A 142 -2.24 0.92 -19.64
N LYS A 143 -2.24 -0.20 -18.92
CA LYS A 143 -2.84 -1.44 -19.39
C LYS A 143 -4.36 -1.35 -19.37
N VAL A 144 -4.96 -1.95 -20.39
CA VAL A 144 -6.41 -1.90 -20.62
C VAL A 144 -7.01 -3.22 -20.17
N PRO A 145 -7.79 -3.26 -19.08
CA PRO A 145 -8.57 -4.43 -18.73
C PRO A 145 -9.72 -4.64 -19.72
N GLU A 146 -10.07 -5.90 -19.93
CA GLU A 146 -11.21 -6.32 -20.74
C GLU A 146 -11.99 -7.43 -20.03
N LEU A 147 -13.30 -7.50 -20.33
CA LEU A 147 -14.17 -8.53 -19.81
C LEU A 147 -13.77 -9.91 -20.34
N ASN A 148 -13.66 -10.87 -19.43
CA ASN A 148 -13.43 -12.28 -19.72
C ASN A 148 -14.63 -13.13 -19.26
N LEU A 149 -15.75 -12.98 -19.96
CA LEU A 149 -16.99 -13.64 -19.55
C LEU A 149 -16.99 -15.16 -19.81
N GLY A 150 -16.16 -15.66 -20.74
CA GLY A 150 -16.08 -17.08 -21.04
C GLY A 150 -17.43 -17.72 -21.42
N GLY A 151 -18.34 -16.93 -22.00
CA GLY A 151 -19.72 -17.34 -22.33
C GLY A 151 -20.80 -17.00 -21.29
N ARG A 152 -20.42 -16.52 -20.09
CA ARG A 152 -21.37 -16.02 -19.07
C ARG A 152 -22.06 -14.74 -19.54
N LYS A 153 -23.30 -14.53 -19.10
CA LYS A 153 -23.98 -13.23 -19.28
C LYS A 153 -23.72 -12.32 -18.09
N ILE A 154 -23.63 -11.02 -18.33
CA ILE A 154 -23.48 -10.01 -17.25
C ILE A 154 -24.63 -10.12 -16.24
N THR A 155 -25.84 -10.44 -16.70
CA THR A 155 -27.04 -10.61 -15.86
C THR A 155 -26.95 -11.80 -14.90
N GLU A 156 -26.01 -12.72 -15.10
CA GLU A 156 -25.80 -13.88 -14.22
C GLU A 156 -24.79 -13.57 -13.10
N LEU A 157 -24.15 -12.41 -13.15
CA LEU A 157 -23.19 -11.99 -12.15
C LEU A 157 -23.92 -11.41 -10.93
N ASN A 158 -23.64 -11.96 -9.75
CA ASN A 158 -24.12 -11.41 -8.49
C ASN A 158 -23.21 -10.24 -8.06
N LEU A 159 -23.40 -9.08 -8.68
CA LEU A 159 -22.64 -7.86 -8.40
C LEU A 159 -23.43 -6.93 -7.50
N ASN A 160 -22.74 -6.28 -6.57
CA ASN A 160 -23.30 -5.11 -5.88
C ASN A 160 -23.23 -3.85 -6.77
N GLU A 161 -23.75 -2.73 -6.28
CA GLU A 161 -23.79 -1.46 -7.04
C GLU A 161 -22.38 -0.95 -7.42
N GLU A 162 -21.45 -0.99 -6.47
CA GLU A 162 -20.06 -0.54 -6.67
C GLU A 162 -19.34 -1.40 -7.73
N GLU A 163 -19.51 -2.73 -7.63
CA GLU A 163 -18.95 -3.70 -8.56
C GLU A 163 -19.55 -3.55 -9.95
N GLY A 164 -20.87 -3.35 -10.05
CA GLY A 164 -21.55 -3.08 -11.31
C GLY A 164 -21.02 -1.80 -11.97
N PHE A 165 -20.78 -0.75 -11.17
CA PHE A 165 -20.19 0.49 -11.67
C PHE A 165 -18.77 0.28 -12.19
N ILE A 166 -17.88 -0.33 -11.39
CA ILE A 166 -16.50 -0.58 -11.83
C ILE A 166 -16.49 -1.46 -13.08
N LEU A 167 -17.33 -2.50 -13.15
CA LEU A 167 -17.44 -3.35 -14.33
C LEU A 167 -17.89 -2.55 -15.56
N SER A 168 -18.76 -1.54 -15.40
CA SER A 168 -19.21 -0.68 -16.50
C SER A 168 -18.09 0.19 -17.09
N LEU A 169 -17.04 0.50 -16.32
CA LEU A 169 -15.85 1.19 -16.82
C LEU A 169 -14.93 0.27 -17.64
N ILE A 170 -15.07 -1.05 -17.51
CA ILE A 170 -14.24 -2.04 -18.20
C ILE A 170 -14.85 -2.34 -19.56
N ASN A 171 -14.74 -1.37 -20.46
CA ASN A 171 -15.25 -1.44 -21.83
C ASN A 171 -14.21 -1.96 -22.85
N GLY A 172 -12.99 -2.30 -22.39
CA GLY A 172 -11.88 -2.71 -23.25
C GLY A 172 -11.13 -1.56 -23.93
N GLU A 173 -11.38 -0.30 -23.56
CA GLU A 173 -10.66 0.88 -24.06
C GLU A 173 -10.01 1.68 -22.95
N MET A 174 -10.63 1.71 -21.76
CA MET A 174 -10.11 2.45 -20.62
C MET A 174 -8.87 1.80 -20.01
N THR A 175 -7.85 2.61 -19.72
CA THR A 175 -6.66 2.16 -18.98
C THR A 175 -6.98 1.95 -17.50
N LEU A 176 -6.16 1.16 -16.81
CA LEU A 176 -6.23 0.99 -15.36
C LEU A 176 -6.17 2.34 -14.63
N GLU A 177 -5.29 3.25 -15.05
CA GLU A 177 -5.21 4.62 -14.54
C GLU A 177 -6.54 5.39 -14.65
N ASN A 178 -7.18 5.35 -15.83
CA ASN A 178 -8.43 6.04 -16.07
C ASN A 178 -9.56 5.46 -15.23
N ILE A 179 -9.61 4.13 -15.06
CA ILE A 179 -10.60 3.46 -14.21
C ILE A 179 -10.41 3.90 -12.75
N LEU A 180 -9.19 3.92 -12.24
CA LEU A 180 -8.88 4.36 -10.89
C LEU A 180 -9.25 5.82 -10.65
N SER A 181 -9.13 6.67 -11.68
CA SER A 181 -9.41 8.11 -11.60
C SER A 181 -10.89 8.44 -11.73
N LEU A 182 -11.65 7.67 -12.50
CA LEU A 182 -13.08 7.92 -12.78
C LEU A 182 -14.03 7.17 -11.85
N ALA A 183 -13.54 6.16 -11.14
CA ALA A 183 -14.34 5.46 -10.15
C ALA A 183 -14.80 6.42 -9.03
N PRO A 184 -16.10 6.43 -8.67
CA PRO A 184 -16.63 7.26 -7.58
C PRO A 184 -16.32 6.69 -6.19
N LEU A 185 -15.47 5.65 -6.13
CA LEU A 185 -15.07 4.97 -4.92
C LEU A 185 -13.72 5.52 -4.43
N PRO A 186 -13.43 5.38 -3.12
CA PRO A 186 -12.07 5.57 -2.64
C PRO A 186 -11.08 4.72 -3.45
N PRO A 187 -9.86 5.20 -3.76
CA PRO A 187 -8.93 4.51 -4.65
C PRO A 187 -8.69 3.03 -4.29
N PHE A 188 -8.56 2.73 -3.00
CA PHE A 188 -8.36 1.36 -2.53
C PHE A 188 -9.59 0.45 -2.79
N GLY A 189 -10.82 0.97 -2.68
CA GLY A 189 -12.03 0.21 -3.00
C GLY A 189 -12.06 -0.22 -4.47
N THR A 190 -11.70 0.69 -5.38
CA THR A 190 -11.56 0.38 -6.81
C THR A 190 -10.52 -0.71 -7.06
N VAL A 191 -9.32 -0.57 -6.46
CA VAL A 191 -8.24 -1.57 -6.55
C VAL A 191 -8.69 -2.94 -6.06
N PHE A 192 -9.41 -2.98 -4.93
CA PHE A 192 -9.90 -4.22 -4.34
C PHE A 192 -10.93 -4.92 -5.25
N ILE A 193 -11.87 -4.18 -5.84
CA ILE A 193 -12.85 -4.72 -6.79
C ILE A 193 -12.16 -5.26 -8.06
N LEU A 194 -11.19 -4.52 -8.60
CA LEU A 194 -10.43 -4.96 -9.77
C LEU A 194 -9.65 -6.26 -9.52
N GLU A 195 -9.02 -6.41 -8.35
CA GLU A 195 -8.37 -7.67 -7.96
C GLU A 195 -9.38 -8.81 -7.82
N LYS A 196 -10.54 -8.56 -7.19
CA LYS A 196 -11.63 -9.55 -7.11
C LYS A 196 -12.06 -10.02 -8.49
N PHE A 197 -12.18 -9.11 -9.46
CA PHE A 197 -12.53 -9.44 -10.84
C PHE A 197 -11.44 -10.25 -11.55
N LEU A 198 -10.16 -9.91 -11.36
CA LEU A 198 -9.05 -10.69 -11.90
C LEU A 198 -9.01 -12.11 -11.31
N ARG A 199 -9.12 -12.24 -9.99
CA ARG A 199 -9.07 -13.54 -9.30
C ARG A 199 -10.23 -14.45 -9.68
N SER A 200 -11.42 -13.88 -9.91
CA SER A 200 -12.60 -14.62 -10.40
C SER A 200 -12.60 -14.85 -11.91
N ASN A 201 -11.52 -14.45 -12.60
CA ASN A 201 -11.36 -14.53 -14.04
C ASN A 201 -12.52 -13.83 -14.79
N LEU A 202 -13.08 -12.79 -14.20
CA LEU A 202 -14.12 -11.95 -14.81
C LEU A 202 -13.52 -10.91 -15.76
N ILE A 203 -12.28 -10.50 -15.50
CA ILE A 203 -11.51 -9.60 -16.36
C ILE A 203 -10.11 -10.16 -16.59
N ARG A 204 -9.45 -9.67 -17.63
CA ARG A 204 -8.02 -9.86 -17.91
C ARG A 204 -7.46 -8.58 -18.52
N PHE A 205 -6.13 -8.44 -18.59
CA PHE A 205 -5.50 -7.32 -19.30
C PHE A 205 -5.17 -7.69 -20.73
N LYS A 206 -5.34 -6.74 -21.66
CA LYS A 206 -4.97 -6.92 -23.07
C LYS A 206 -3.46 -7.14 -23.20
N GLU A 207 -3.10 -8.07 -24.06
CA GLU A 207 -1.70 -8.23 -24.50
C GLU A 207 -1.29 -7.04 -25.37
N ASP A 208 -0.02 -6.63 -25.27
CA ASP A 208 0.52 -5.65 -26.20
C ASP A 208 0.50 -6.26 -27.60
N LYS A 209 -0.18 -5.60 -28.54
CA LYS A 209 -0.08 -5.98 -29.94
C LYS A 209 1.39 -5.85 -30.33
N LYS A 210 2.09 -6.96 -30.52
CA LYS A 210 3.37 -6.96 -31.23
C LYS A 210 3.08 -6.35 -32.60
N ILE A 211 3.59 -5.14 -32.81
CA ILE A 211 3.64 -4.54 -34.13
C ILE A 211 4.63 -5.42 -34.90
N ASN A 212 4.11 -6.37 -35.67
CA ASN A 212 4.92 -7.05 -36.66
C ASN A 212 5.22 -6.00 -37.74
N GLU A 213 6.44 -5.48 -37.73
CA GLU A 213 7.04 -4.76 -38.86
C GLU A 213 7.19 -5.68 -40.08
#